data_AF-A0A811LQM9-F1
#
_entry.id   AF-A0A811LQM9-F1
#
_cell.length_a   1.000
_cell.length_b   1.000
_cell.length_c   1.000
_cell.angle_alpha   90.00
_cell.angle_beta   90.00
_cell.angle_gamma   90.00
#
_symmetry.space_group_name_H-M   'P 1'
#
loop_
_entity.id
_entity.type
_entity.pdbx_description
1 polymer ?
#
loop_
_entity_poly.entity_id
_entity_poly.type
_entity_poly.pdbx_seq_one_letter_code
_entity_poly.pdbx_strand_id
1 'polypeptide(L)'
;MSLNLEEFINRFFSYYNKNNFEFTSEEIFEVLKLAKPVFCKNTSALVQVPTPVNIVGDIHGQLDDLLRIFAAIGVPGKERYLFLGDYVDRGPNQLECIMLLLALKVAASSRIYLLRGNHEVQSTNQVYGFRSELNHRFKRKLASRIYSDINNIFTYLPLAAIVKGRILCMHGGLSPHLKSLDDIRRIQIPFEEPPVNSLEEDLLWADPSSAISGFNFNVVREISICFGADVVHSTCTRLGVDLIVRAHQVMPSGYGLFANKRLVTVFSAASYNVEQDNMAAVMRVSKKLVISYVLFAPPLAADVIKHKQRTSKRHDSSDIEDG
;
A
#
# COMPACT_ATOMS: atom_id res chain seq x y z
N MET A 1 28.34 12.75 1.35
CA MET A 1 28.70 11.33 1.11
C MET A 1 27.53 10.68 0.40
N SER A 2 27.76 9.79 -0.56
CA SER A 2 26.68 9.04 -1.22
C SER A 2 26.06 8.05 -0.24
N LEU A 3 24.73 7.94 -0.22
CA LEU A 3 24.01 6.99 0.63
C LEU A 3 24.44 5.54 0.31
N ASN A 4 24.86 4.78 1.33
CA ASN A 4 24.98 3.33 1.21
C ASN A 4 23.59 2.70 1.35
N LEU A 5 22.96 2.39 0.22
CA LEU A 5 21.58 1.91 0.18
C LEU A 5 21.39 0.57 0.89
N GLU A 6 22.37 -0.33 0.81
CA GLU A 6 22.31 -1.63 1.48
C GLU A 6 22.35 -1.48 3.00
N GLU A 7 23.26 -0.65 3.50
CA GLU A 7 23.35 -0.34 4.93
C GLU A 7 22.09 0.36 5.45
N PHE A 8 21.54 1.29 4.66
CA PHE A 8 20.29 1.96 4.96
C PHE A 8 19.12 0.97 5.11
N ILE A 9 18.99 0.02 4.17
CA ILE A 9 17.97 -1.03 4.22
C ILE A 9 18.21 -1.96 5.43
N ASN A 10 19.45 -2.38 5.68
CA ASN A 10 19.78 -3.31 6.77
C ASN A 10 19.52 -2.73 8.17
N ARG A 11 19.55 -1.40 8.33
CA ARG A 11 19.13 -0.74 9.58
C ARG A 11 17.68 -1.04 9.94
N PHE A 12 16.77 -1.17 8.96
CA PHE A 12 15.37 -1.50 9.23
C PHE A 12 15.21 -2.93 9.76
N PHE A 13 15.98 -3.88 9.24
CA PHE A 13 15.94 -5.26 9.75
C PHE A 13 16.58 -5.43 11.12
N SER A 14 17.43 -4.48 11.51
CA SER A 14 18.01 -4.37 12.86
C SER A 14 17.11 -3.58 13.82
N TYR A 15 15.93 -3.13 13.37
CA TYR A 15 15.06 -2.21 14.10
C TYR A 15 14.23 -2.85 15.23
N TYR A 16 14.34 -4.16 15.44
CA TYR A 16 13.57 -4.84 16.49
C TYR A 16 13.90 -4.27 17.88
N ASN A 17 12.89 -3.76 18.59
CA ASN A 17 12.95 -3.18 19.94
C ASN A 17 13.70 -1.83 20.13
N LYS A 18 14.10 -1.10 19.08
CA LYS A 18 14.75 0.22 19.26
C LYS A 18 13.74 1.37 19.19
N ASN A 19 13.92 2.36 20.07
CA ASN A 19 12.91 3.37 20.39
C ASN A 19 12.60 4.38 19.28
N ASN A 20 13.41 4.52 18.21
CA ASN A 20 13.10 5.31 17.01
C ASN A 20 14.05 4.95 15.86
N PHE A 21 13.52 4.86 14.63
CA PHE A 21 14.36 4.82 13.43
C PHE A 21 14.73 6.27 13.12
N GLU A 22 15.99 6.61 13.37
CA GLU A 22 16.46 7.97 13.10
C GLU A 22 16.84 8.08 11.63
N PHE A 23 16.26 9.08 10.96
CA PHE A 23 16.65 9.50 9.62
C PHE A 23 17.44 10.80 9.71
N THR A 24 18.50 10.90 8.92
CA THR A 24 19.02 12.23 8.56
C THR A 24 18.20 12.81 7.41
N SER A 25 18.16 14.13 7.28
CA SER A 25 17.51 14.77 6.12
C SER A 25 18.17 14.34 4.81
N GLU A 26 19.48 14.15 4.84
CA GLU A 26 20.31 13.75 3.70
C GLU A 26 19.95 12.33 3.24
N GLU A 27 19.74 11.40 4.19
CA GLU A 27 19.29 10.04 3.87
C GLU A 27 17.94 10.05 3.16
N ILE A 28 16.97 10.82 3.68
CA ILE A 28 15.65 10.94 3.07
C ILE A 28 15.77 11.44 1.64
N PHE A 29 16.42 12.59 1.44
CA PHE A 29 16.52 13.19 0.11
C PHE A 29 17.33 12.34 -0.89
N GLU A 30 18.37 11.63 -0.45
CA GLU A 30 19.11 10.73 -1.35
C GLU A 30 18.28 9.51 -1.76
N VAL A 31 17.48 8.90 -0.86
CA VAL A 31 16.55 7.83 -1.28
C VAL A 31 15.52 8.37 -2.28
N LEU A 32 14.92 9.53 -2.03
CA LEU A 32 13.93 10.12 -2.95
C LEU A 32 14.53 10.42 -4.33
N LYS A 33 15.75 10.96 -4.34
CA LYS A 33 16.53 11.24 -5.56
C LYS A 33 16.87 9.97 -6.33
N LEU A 34 17.20 8.87 -5.65
CA LEU A 34 17.47 7.57 -6.28
C LEU A 34 16.18 6.89 -6.77
N ALA A 35 15.08 7.05 -6.04
CA ALA A 35 13.81 6.40 -6.35
C ALA A 35 13.10 7.04 -7.54
N LYS A 36 13.08 8.37 -7.64
CA LYS A 36 12.35 9.09 -8.69
C LYS A 36 12.66 8.59 -10.12
N PRO A 37 13.93 8.46 -10.56
CA PRO A 37 14.24 7.92 -11.89
C PRO A 37 13.77 6.48 -12.12
N VAL A 38 13.65 5.65 -11.07
CA VAL A 38 13.16 4.27 -11.18
C VAL A 38 11.68 4.26 -11.58
N PHE A 39 10.89 5.17 -11.04
CA PHE A 39 9.47 5.30 -11.40
C PHE A 39 9.26 6.05 -12.71
N CYS A 40 10.02 7.13 -12.99
CA CYS A 40 9.90 7.87 -14.25
C CYS A 40 10.17 7.01 -15.50
N LYS A 41 10.97 5.94 -15.39
CA LYS A 41 11.21 4.99 -16.49
C LYS A 41 9.99 4.13 -16.82
N ASN A 42 9.07 3.95 -15.87
CA ASN A 42 7.86 3.18 -16.09
C ASN A 42 6.71 4.13 -16.37
N THR A 43 6.32 4.24 -17.63
CA THR A 43 5.26 5.16 -18.09
C THR A 43 3.90 4.49 -18.22
N SER A 44 3.76 3.20 -17.89
CA SER A 44 2.47 2.51 -17.94
C SER A 44 1.87 2.35 -16.56
N ALA A 45 0.58 2.69 -16.43
CA ALA A 45 -0.20 2.43 -15.22
C ALA A 45 -0.52 0.94 -15.00
N LEU A 46 -0.24 0.06 -15.97
CA LEU A 46 -0.39 -1.40 -15.86
C LEU A 46 0.96 -2.11 -15.93
N VAL A 47 1.46 -2.60 -14.79
CA VAL A 47 2.75 -3.32 -14.73
C VAL A 47 2.61 -4.83 -14.93
N GLN A 48 3.56 -5.42 -15.65
CA GLN A 48 3.65 -6.88 -15.81
C GLN A 48 4.46 -7.48 -14.66
N VAL A 49 3.88 -8.46 -13.96
CA VAL A 49 4.52 -9.07 -12.78
C VAL A 49 4.74 -10.58 -13.01
N PRO A 50 6.00 -11.06 -13.02
CA PRO A 50 6.29 -12.48 -13.11
C PRO A 50 5.94 -13.25 -11.83
N THR A 51 5.75 -14.56 -11.97
CA THR A 51 5.66 -15.49 -10.82
C THR A 51 7.03 -16.12 -10.51
N PRO A 52 7.26 -16.60 -9.28
CA PRO A 52 6.40 -16.46 -8.11
C PRO A 52 6.38 -15.00 -7.61
N VAL A 53 5.31 -14.62 -6.90
CA VAL A 53 5.16 -13.30 -6.27
C VAL A 53 4.35 -13.41 -4.98
N ASN A 54 4.72 -12.59 -3.99
CA ASN A 54 3.97 -12.39 -2.76
C ASN A 54 3.23 -11.05 -2.87
N ILE A 55 1.91 -11.07 -2.74
CA ILE A 55 1.01 -9.92 -2.90
C ILE A 55 0.60 -9.43 -1.52
N VAL A 56 0.92 -8.18 -1.23
CA VAL A 56 0.74 -7.51 0.06
C VAL A 56 -0.29 -6.40 -0.10
N GLY A 57 -1.30 -6.37 0.75
CA GLY A 57 -2.31 -5.31 0.80
C GLY A 57 -1.82 -4.09 1.57
N ASP A 58 -2.76 -3.40 2.21
CA ASP A 58 -2.55 -2.18 2.98
C ASP A 58 -1.55 -2.41 4.13
N ILE A 59 -0.70 -1.41 4.38
CA ILE A 59 0.28 -1.39 5.47
C ILE A 59 0.04 -0.22 6.44
N HIS A 60 -0.40 0.93 5.93
CA HIS A 60 -0.79 2.10 6.73
C HIS A 60 0.21 2.47 7.84
N GLY A 61 1.50 2.57 7.50
CA GLY A 61 2.54 2.93 8.46
C GLY A 61 2.79 1.91 9.57
N GLN A 62 2.30 0.66 9.48
CA GLN A 62 2.59 -0.41 10.44
C GLN A 62 3.91 -1.12 10.11
N LEU A 63 5.02 -0.45 10.42
CA LEU A 63 6.37 -0.96 10.11
C LEU A 63 6.64 -2.33 10.75
N ASP A 64 6.18 -2.57 11.98
CA ASP A 64 6.38 -3.84 12.66
C ASP A 64 5.76 -5.01 11.88
N ASP A 65 4.55 -4.83 11.33
CA ASP A 65 3.91 -5.84 10.49
C ASP A 65 4.63 -6.03 9.16
N LEU A 66 5.08 -4.94 8.54
CA LEU A 66 5.87 -5.01 7.31
C LEU A 66 7.18 -5.82 7.52
N LEU A 67 7.86 -5.59 8.64
CA LEU A 67 9.08 -6.34 8.99
C LEU A 67 8.78 -7.81 9.34
N ARG A 68 7.67 -8.08 10.05
CA ARG A 68 7.19 -9.46 10.31
C ARG A 68 6.89 -10.21 9.02
N ILE A 69 6.28 -9.54 8.04
CA ILE A 69 6.02 -10.09 6.70
C ILE A 69 7.32 -10.51 6.01
N PHE A 70 8.33 -9.64 6.01
CA PHE A 70 9.63 -9.96 5.41
C PHE A 70 10.36 -11.06 6.16
N ALA A 71 10.30 -11.08 7.50
CA ALA A 71 10.90 -12.13 8.30
C ALA A 71 10.27 -13.50 8.02
N ALA A 72 8.94 -13.58 7.85
CA ALA A 72 8.23 -14.84 7.65
C ALA A 72 8.30 -15.36 6.20
N ILE A 73 8.28 -14.45 5.21
CA ILE A 73 8.14 -14.84 3.80
C ILE A 73 9.50 -14.89 3.09
N GLY A 74 10.41 -13.98 3.45
CA GLY A 74 11.75 -13.92 2.88
C GLY A 74 12.20 -12.50 2.55
N VAL A 75 13.50 -12.38 2.30
CA VAL A 75 14.14 -11.08 2.06
C VAL A 75 13.62 -10.46 0.75
N PRO A 76 13.11 -9.21 0.77
CA PRO A 76 12.70 -8.50 -0.44
C PRO A 76 13.84 -8.38 -1.46
N GLY A 77 13.55 -8.61 -2.73
CA GLY A 77 14.54 -8.64 -3.81
C GLY A 77 15.06 -10.04 -4.12
N LYS A 78 15.24 -10.89 -3.09
CA LYS A 78 15.36 -12.35 -3.30
C LYS A 78 14.00 -12.94 -3.61
N GLU A 79 13.03 -12.64 -2.75
CA GLU A 79 11.61 -12.86 -3.00
C GLU A 79 11.02 -11.68 -3.77
N ARG A 80 10.02 -11.97 -4.61
CA ARG A 80 9.30 -10.94 -5.37
C ARG A 80 8.08 -10.49 -4.59
N TYR A 81 7.88 -9.18 -4.51
CA TYR A 81 6.74 -8.57 -3.83
C TYR A 81 5.97 -7.64 -4.77
N LEU A 82 4.66 -7.74 -4.71
CA LEU A 82 3.71 -6.79 -5.29
C LEU A 82 2.89 -6.21 -4.14
N PHE A 83 3.05 -4.92 -3.88
CA PHE A 83 2.24 -4.21 -2.92
C PHE A 83 1.09 -3.50 -3.63
N LEU A 84 -0.10 -3.53 -3.03
CA LEU A 84 -1.32 -3.04 -3.65
C LEU A 84 -1.60 -1.56 -3.38
N GLY A 85 -0.92 -0.92 -2.44
CA GLY A 85 -1.11 0.49 -2.09
C GLY A 85 -1.24 0.69 -0.59
N ASP A 86 -1.56 1.93 -0.19
CA ASP A 86 -1.83 2.36 1.18
C ASP A 86 -0.67 2.06 2.14
N TYR A 87 0.46 2.71 1.84
CA TYR A 87 1.69 2.61 2.60
C TYR A 87 1.71 3.56 3.80
N VAL A 88 1.10 4.72 3.64
CA VAL A 88 1.09 5.83 4.60
C VAL A 88 -0.30 6.00 5.24
N ASP A 89 -0.41 7.02 6.09
CA ASP A 89 -1.57 7.36 6.92
C ASP A 89 -1.93 6.32 7.99
N ARG A 90 -2.76 6.77 8.94
CA ARG A 90 -3.37 6.00 10.04
C ARG A 90 -2.40 5.45 11.09
N GLY A 91 -1.37 4.71 10.71
CA GLY A 91 -0.42 4.10 11.64
C GLY A 91 0.74 5.01 12.05
N PRO A 92 1.65 4.50 12.90
CA PRO A 92 2.63 5.33 13.61
C PRO A 92 3.97 5.52 12.92
N ASN A 93 4.32 4.72 11.90
CA ASN A 93 5.65 4.67 11.27
C ASN A 93 5.54 4.83 9.74
N GLN A 94 4.80 5.84 9.29
CA GLN A 94 4.44 5.99 7.88
C GLN A 94 5.65 6.40 7.04
N LEU A 95 6.49 7.33 7.55
CA LEU A 95 7.74 7.67 6.87
C LEU A 95 8.66 6.45 6.80
N GLU A 96 8.81 5.67 7.88
CA GLU A 96 9.64 4.47 7.85
C GLU A 96 9.18 3.46 6.79
N CYS A 97 7.87 3.18 6.72
CA CYS A 97 7.31 2.27 5.74
C CYS A 97 7.63 2.72 4.32
N ILE A 98 7.31 3.97 3.98
CA ILE A 98 7.53 4.44 2.60
C ILE A 98 9.02 4.54 2.27
N MET A 99 9.88 4.98 3.19
CA MET A 99 11.32 5.06 2.95
C MET A 99 11.94 3.67 2.72
N LEU A 100 11.53 2.65 3.48
CA LEU A 100 11.97 1.28 3.26
C LEU A 100 11.50 0.74 1.90
N LEU A 101 10.21 0.92 1.57
CA LEU A 101 9.66 0.44 0.29
C LEU A 101 10.32 1.10 -0.92
N LEU A 102 10.58 2.41 -0.86
CA LEU A 102 11.30 3.14 -1.91
C LEU A 102 12.75 2.64 -2.04
N ALA A 103 13.46 2.47 -0.92
CA ALA A 103 14.83 1.95 -0.94
C ALA A 103 14.90 0.52 -1.52
N LEU A 104 13.97 -0.36 -1.13
CA LEU A 104 13.84 -1.71 -1.68
C LEU A 104 13.52 -1.69 -3.19
N LYS A 105 12.67 -0.75 -3.63
CA LYS A 105 12.38 -0.56 -5.06
C LYS A 105 13.61 -0.12 -5.85
N VAL A 106 14.44 0.76 -5.30
CA VAL A 106 15.72 1.15 -5.91
C VAL A 106 16.66 -0.05 -6.00
N ALA A 107 16.82 -0.80 -4.90
CA ALA A 107 17.74 -1.92 -4.82
C ALA A 107 17.33 -3.11 -5.73
N ALA A 108 16.04 -3.35 -5.91
CA ALA A 108 15.54 -4.53 -6.63
C ALA A 108 14.32 -4.21 -7.51
N SER A 109 14.46 -3.26 -8.44
CA SER A 109 13.36 -2.71 -9.24
C SER A 109 12.56 -3.71 -10.07
N SER A 110 13.14 -4.86 -10.44
CA SER A 110 12.48 -5.96 -11.18
C SER A 110 11.83 -7.02 -10.27
N ARG A 111 11.92 -6.83 -8.95
CA ARG A 111 11.43 -7.77 -7.93
C ARG A 111 10.50 -7.10 -6.93
N ILE A 112 10.53 -5.78 -6.81
CA ILE A 112 9.64 -5.00 -5.94
C ILE A 112 8.73 -4.15 -6.82
N TYR A 113 7.42 -4.35 -6.68
CA TYR A 113 6.38 -3.62 -7.38
C TYR A 113 5.51 -2.93 -6.34
N LEU A 114 5.33 -1.63 -6.49
CA LEU A 114 4.49 -0.79 -5.63
C LEU A 114 3.39 -0.22 -6.51
N LEU A 115 2.13 -0.57 -6.24
CA LEU A 115 0.98 0.09 -6.86
C LEU A 115 0.61 1.35 -6.08
N ARG A 116 -0.21 2.21 -6.67
CA ARG A 116 -0.77 3.36 -5.99
C ARG A 116 -2.02 2.93 -5.20
N GLY A 117 -2.06 3.25 -3.91
CA GLY A 117 -3.30 3.22 -3.13
C GLY A 117 -3.98 4.58 -3.12
N ASN A 118 -5.17 4.66 -2.53
CA ASN A 118 -5.88 5.93 -2.41
C ASN A 118 -5.20 6.87 -1.40
N HIS A 119 -4.43 6.34 -0.46
CA HIS A 119 -3.61 7.14 0.46
C HIS A 119 -2.30 7.66 -0.17
N GLU A 120 -1.92 7.20 -1.35
CA GLU A 120 -0.87 7.81 -2.18
C GLU A 120 -1.42 8.93 -3.09
N VAL A 121 -2.51 9.57 -2.67
CA VAL A 121 -3.09 10.78 -3.26
C VAL A 121 -2.98 11.92 -2.26
N GLN A 122 -2.49 13.08 -2.71
CA GLN A 122 -2.12 14.19 -1.82
C GLN A 122 -3.31 14.72 -1.02
N SER A 123 -4.48 14.85 -1.65
CA SER A 123 -5.73 15.25 -0.98
C SER A 123 -6.09 14.33 0.20
N THR A 124 -5.75 13.04 0.11
CA THR A 124 -6.02 12.03 1.14
C THR A 124 -4.95 12.06 2.24
N ASN A 125 -3.66 11.96 1.90
CA ASN A 125 -2.60 11.91 2.91
C ASN A 125 -2.28 13.25 3.60
N GLN A 126 -2.89 14.33 3.13
CA GLN A 126 -2.90 15.60 3.84
C GLN A 126 -3.70 15.52 5.15
N VAL A 127 -4.76 14.70 5.21
CA VAL A 127 -5.73 14.71 6.31
C VAL A 127 -5.67 13.46 7.20
N TYR A 128 -5.17 12.32 6.69
CA TYR A 128 -5.25 11.04 7.42
C TYR A 128 -3.98 10.62 8.18
N GLY A 129 -2.97 11.49 8.27
CA GLY A 129 -1.88 11.35 9.23
C GLY A 129 -0.49 11.67 8.69
N PHE A 130 -0.22 11.46 7.41
CA PHE A 130 1.15 11.54 6.88
C PHE A 130 1.72 12.94 6.95
N ARG A 131 0.94 13.95 6.56
CA ARG A 131 1.37 15.34 6.71
C ARG A 131 1.62 15.71 8.18
N SER A 132 0.78 15.20 9.09
CA SER A 132 0.91 15.44 10.53
C SER A 132 2.18 14.81 11.09
N GLU A 133 2.48 13.55 10.73
CA GLU A 133 3.69 12.85 11.16
C GLU A 133 4.94 13.65 10.79
N LEU A 134 5.04 14.11 9.53
CA LEU A 134 6.20 14.88 9.07
C LEU A 134 6.32 16.23 9.79
N ASN A 135 5.20 16.93 10.01
CA ASN A 135 5.20 18.21 10.74
C ASN A 135 5.61 18.05 12.21
N HIS A 136 5.30 16.91 12.83
CA HIS A 136 5.70 16.60 14.20
C HIS A 136 7.19 16.24 14.30
N ARG A 137 7.73 15.54 13.29
CA ARG A 137 9.11 15.04 13.30
C ARG A 137 10.14 16.08 12.84
N PHE A 138 9.76 17.00 11.97
CA PHE A 138 10.70 17.92 11.31
C PHE A 138 10.24 19.36 11.40
N LYS A 139 11.20 20.29 11.33
CA LYS A 139 10.91 21.73 11.20
C LYS A 139 10.03 21.97 9.96
N ARG A 140 9.05 22.86 10.07
CA ARG A 140 8.02 23.16 9.06
C ARG A 140 8.51 23.18 7.60
N LYS A 141 9.61 23.89 7.31
CA LYS A 141 10.17 23.98 5.94
C LYS A 141 10.67 22.62 5.42
N LEU A 142 11.36 21.86 6.27
CA LEU A 142 11.87 20.54 5.93
C LEU A 142 10.73 19.52 5.79
N ALA A 143 9.78 19.50 6.73
CA ALA A 143 8.58 18.67 6.67
C ALA A 143 7.81 18.88 5.36
N SER A 144 7.57 20.15 4.99
CA SER A 144 6.86 20.50 3.76
C SER A 144 7.59 20.04 2.50
N ARG A 145 8.93 20.11 2.49
CA ARG A 145 9.73 19.66 1.36
C ARG A 145 9.71 18.14 1.22
N ILE A 146 9.91 17.41 2.31
CA ILE A 146 9.84 15.93 2.33
C ILE A 146 8.45 15.48 1.85
N TYR A 147 7.39 16.08 2.38
CA TYR A 147 6.01 15.77 1.99
C TYR A 147 5.77 15.98 0.48
N SER A 148 6.22 17.12 -0.05
CA SER A 148 6.07 17.45 -1.47
C SER A 148 6.85 16.49 -2.37
N ASP A 149 8.09 16.15 -2.00
CA ASP A 149 8.94 15.26 -2.80
C ASP A 149 8.39 13.81 -2.80
N ILE A 150 7.85 13.34 -1.67
CA ILE A 150 7.21 12.03 -1.58
C ILE A 150 5.91 11.99 -2.40
N ASN A 151 5.03 12.98 -2.25
CA ASN A 151 3.81 13.06 -3.06
C ASN A 151 4.11 13.17 -4.55
N ASN A 152 5.20 13.86 -4.94
CA ASN A 152 5.65 13.86 -6.33
C ASN A 152 6.01 12.46 -6.82
N ILE A 153 6.68 11.61 -6.02
CA ILE A 153 6.94 10.22 -6.39
C ILE A 153 5.64 9.42 -6.53
N PHE A 154 4.68 9.62 -5.62
CA PHE A 154 3.39 8.92 -5.67
C PHE A 154 2.63 9.14 -6.99
N THR A 155 2.77 10.30 -7.63
CA THR A 155 2.17 10.57 -8.94
C THR A 155 2.62 9.62 -10.05
N TYR A 156 3.79 8.98 -9.92
CA TYR A 156 4.34 8.03 -10.89
C TYR A 156 4.00 6.56 -10.58
N LEU A 157 3.32 6.28 -9.47
CA LEU A 157 3.00 4.91 -9.10
C LEU A 157 1.99 4.30 -10.10
N PRO A 158 2.22 3.07 -10.60
CA PRO A 158 1.25 2.38 -11.43
C PRO A 158 -0.02 2.06 -10.65
N LEU A 159 -1.16 2.05 -11.32
CA LEU A 159 -2.47 1.83 -10.69
C LEU A 159 -2.85 0.35 -10.62
N ALA A 160 -2.32 -0.48 -11.52
CA ALA A 160 -2.63 -1.89 -11.57
C ALA A 160 -1.42 -2.74 -11.98
N ALA A 161 -1.50 -4.04 -11.67
CA ALA A 161 -0.58 -5.05 -12.13
C ALA A 161 -1.32 -6.20 -12.79
N ILE A 162 -0.67 -6.89 -13.72
CA ILE A 162 -1.13 -8.17 -14.24
C ILE A 162 -0.08 -9.24 -13.99
N VAL A 163 -0.41 -10.19 -13.13
CA VAL A 163 0.48 -11.30 -12.76
C VAL A 163 0.30 -12.44 -13.76
N LYS A 164 1.38 -12.75 -14.50
CA LYS A 164 1.42 -13.82 -15.51
C LYS A 164 0.26 -13.77 -16.53
N GLY A 165 -0.27 -12.58 -16.82
CA GLY A 165 -1.41 -12.41 -17.74
C GLY A 165 -2.75 -12.96 -17.24
N ARG A 166 -2.85 -13.45 -16.00
CA ARG A 166 -4.03 -14.19 -15.49
C ARG A 166 -4.64 -13.60 -14.23
N ILE A 167 -3.90 -12.81 -13.45
CA ILE A 167 -4.40 -12.21 -12.21
C ILE A 167 -4.25 -10.70 -12.32
N LEU A 168 -5.37 -9.98 -12.34
CA LEU A 168 -5.38 -8.51 -12.38
C LEU A 168 -5.40 -7.98 -10.94
N CYS A 169 -4.43 -7.14 -10.59
CA CYS A 169 -4.30 -6.57 -9.27
C CYS A 169 -4.46 -5.05 -9.30
N MET A 170 -5.14 -4.47 -8.32
CA MET A 170 -5.28 -3.02 -8.10
C MET A 170 -5.49 -2.75 -6.60
N HIS A 171 -5.57 -1.48 -6.19
CA HIS A 171 -5.91 -1.14 -4.81
C HIS A 171 -7.42 -1.20 -4.56
N GLY A 172 -8.13 -0.34 -5.29
CA GLY A 172 -9.56 -0.15 -5.38
C GLY A 172 -10.27 -1.33 -6.00
N GLY A 173 -11.01 -1.10 -7.07
CA GLY A 173 -11.72 -2.17 -7.72
C GLY A 173 -12.07 -1.87 -9.16
N LEU A 174 -13.19 -2.44 -9.60
CA LEU A 174 -13.57 -2.41 -11.00
C LEU A 174 -14.29 -1.11 -11.34
N SER A 175 -14.13 -0.70 -12.60
CA SER A 175 -14.73 0.50 -13.16
C SER A 175 -15.66 0.14 -14.32
N PRO A 176 -16.78 0.85 -14.54
CA PRO A 176 -17.53 0.78 -15.78
C PRO A 176 -16.68 1.22 -16.98
N HIS A 177 -15.63 2.02 -16.78
CA HIS A 177 -14.71 2.46 -17.84
C HIS A 177 -13.66 1.41 -18.21
N LEU A 178 -13.49 0.35 -17.41
CA LEU A 178 -12.53 -0.72 -17.68
C LEU A 178 -13.10 -1.72 -18.70
N LYS A 179 -12.87 -1.50 -20.00
CA LYS A 179 -13.36 -2.38 -21.10
C LYS A 179 -12.29 -3.36 -21.59
N SER A 180 -11.02 -3.01 -21.45
CA SER A 180 -9.84 -3.76 -21.88
C SER A 180 -8.66 -3.46 -20.95
N LEU A 181 -7.63 -4.31 -20.94
CA LEU A 181 -6.39 -3.99 -20.22
C LEU A 181 -5.67 -2.77 -20.81
N ASP A 182 -5.94 -2.43 -22.08
CA ASP A 182 -5.36 -1.25 -22.72
C ASP A 182 -5.94 0.06 -22.18
N ASP A 183 -7.14 0.05 -21.60
CA ASP A 183 -7.71 1.23 -20.95
C ASP A 183 -6.81 1.67 -19.79
N ILE A 184 -6.31 0.72 -18.99
CA ILE A 184 -5.34 1.00 -17.93
C ILE A 184 -4.00 1.45 -18.52
N ARG A 185 -3.51 0.78 -19.57
CA ARG A 185 -2.21 1.12 -20.19
C ARG A 185 -2.17 2.55 -20.74
N ARG A 186 -3.31 3.10 -21.17
CA ARG A 186 -3.43 4.44 -21.76
C ARG A 186 -3.50 5.58 -20.73
N ILE A 187 -3.73 5.27 -19.45
CA ILE A 187 -3.71 6.27 -18.37
C ILE A 187 -2.37 6.99 -18.38
N GLN A 188 -2.41 8.32 -18.44
CA GLN A 188 -1.20 9.15 -18.45
C GLN A 188 -0.66 9.28 -17.03
N ILE A 189 0.54 8.78 -16.80
CA ILE A 189 1.31 9.00 -15.57
C ILE A 189 2.53 9.89 -15.88
N PRO A 190 2.90 10.84 -15.01
CA PRO A 190 2.32 11.07 -13.68
C PRO A 190 1.02 11.89 -13.68
N PHE A 191 0.20 11.73 -12.64
CA PHE A 191 -0.90 12.63 -12.31
C PHE A 191 -1.00 12.85 -10.79
N GLU A 192 -1.38 14.06 -10.35
CA GLU A 192 -1.48 14.41 -8.93
C GLU A 192 -2.74 13.80 -8.29
N GLU A 193 -3.90 14.15 -8.83
CA GLU A 193 -5.22 13.73 -8.36
C GLU A 193 -5.94 12.92 -9.45
N PRO A 194 -6.63 11.82 -9.12
CA PRO A 194 -7.45 11.11 -10.09
C PRO A 194 -8.60 12.03 -10.57
N PRO A 195 -8.91 12.07 -11.87
CA PRO A 195 -10.08 12.81 -12.34
C PRO A 195 -11.37 12.26 -11.73
N VAL A 196 -12.35 13.13 -11.46
CA VAL A 196 -13.64 12.71 -10.89
C VAL A 196 -14.38 11.79 -11.86
N ASN A 197 -15.00 10.72 -11.35
CA ASN A 197 -15.75 9.74 -12.15
C ASN A 197 -14.91 9.13 -13.29
N SER A 198 -13.71 8.66 -12.97
CA SER A 198 -12.75 8.13 -13.93
C SER A 198 -12.33 6.69 -13.63
N LEU A 199 -11.64 6.07 -14.58
CA LEU A 199 -11.03 4.76 -14.38
C LEU A 199 -9.99 4.81 -13.25
N GLU A 200 -9.23 5.91 -13.18
CA GLU A 200 -8.20 6.16 -12.17
C GLU A 200 -8.79 6.21 -10.76
N GLU A 201 -9.91 6.94 -10.58
CA GLU A 201 -10.62 7.03 -9.30
C GLU A 201 -11.11 5.64 -8.85
N ASP A 202 -11.77 4.91 -9.76
CA ASP A 202 -12.34 3.59 -9.46
C ASP A 202 -11.28 2.53 -9.15
N LEU A 203 -10.15 2.53 -9.86
CA LEU A 203 -9.02 1.64 -9.59
C LEU A 203 -8.41 1.86 -8.20
N LEU A 204 -8.66 3.02 -7.57
CA LEU A 204 -8.19 3.35 -6.22
C LEU A 204 -9.27 3.22 -5.15
N TRP A 205 -10.55 3.48 -5.46
CA TRP A 205 -11.61 3.67 -4.45
C TRP A 205 -12.79 2.70 -4.55
N ALA A 206 -12.97 1.99 -5.67
CA ALA A 206 -14.16 1.17 -5.83
C ALA A 206 -14.17 -0.06 -4.91
N ASP A 207 -15.36 -0.47 -4.45
CA ASP A 207 -15.55 -1.59 -3.53
C ASP A 207 -16.47 -2.69 -4.08
N PRO A 208 -16.17 -3.98 -3.85
CA PRO A 208 -17.14 -5.04 -4.09
C PRO A 208 -18.29 -4.97 -3.07
N SER A 209 -19.51 -5.26 -3.50
CA SER A 209 -20.68 -5.37 -2.62
C SER A 209 -21.58 -6.54 -3.02
N SER A 210 -21.95 -7.37 -2.04
CA SER A 210 -22.90 -8.48 -2.22
C SER A 210 -24.36 -8.01 -2.28
N ALA A 211 -24.63 -6.76 -1.94
CA ALA A 211 -25.98 -6.21 -1.84
C ALA A 211 -26.51 -5.64 -3.17
N ILE A 212 -25.70 -5.64 -4.24
CA ILE A 212 -26.03 -5.00 -5.51
C ILE A 212 -25.67 -5.89 -6.71
N SER A 213 -26.26 -5.55 -7.86
CA SER A 213 -25.84 -6.00 -9.20
C SER A 213 -25.39 -4.77 -9.99
N GLY A 214 -24.45 -4.95 -10.91
CA GLY A 214 -23.91 -3.84 -11.70
C GLY A 214 -23.06 -2.89 -10.86
N PHE A 215 -23.10 -1.60 -11.18
CA PHE A 215 -22.36 -0.54 -10.50
C PHE A 215 -23.32 0.47 -9.87
N ASN A 216 -23.07 0.85 -8.61
CA ASN A 216 -23.79 1.91 -7.90
C ASN A 216 -22.81 2.89 -7.26
N PHE A 217 -23.21 4.13 -7.01
CA PHE A 217 -22.39 5.08 -6.24
C PHE A 217 -22.07 4.52 -4.84
N ASN A 218 -20.83 4.67 -4.38
CA ASN A 218 -20.42 4.22 -3.05
C ASN A 218 -20.80 5.25 -1.98
N VAL A 219 -22.03 5.13 -1.47
CA VAL A 219 -22.57 6.02 -0.43
C VAL A 219 -21.81 5.95 0.90
N VAL A 220 -21.06 4.86 1.16
CA VAL A 220 -20.31 4.71 2.42
C VAL A 220 -19.02 5.52 2.38
N ARG A 221 -18.37 5.58 1.21
CA ARG A 221 -17.13 6.37 1.02
C ARG A 221 -17.38 7.77 0.50
N GLU A 222 -18.57 8.03 -0.05
CA GLU A 222 -18.93 9.27 -0.73
C GLU A 222 -18.02 9.61 -1.93
N ILE A 223 -17.36 8.60 -2.49
CA ILE A 223 -16.48 8.69 -3.67
C ILE A 223 -16.52 7.37 -4.45
N SER A 224 -16.38 7.43 -5.78
CA SER A 224 -16.40 6.25 -6.65
C SER A 224 -17.66 5.39 -6.46
N ILE A 225 -17.53 4.09 -6.68
CA ILE A 225 -18.62 3.15 -6.91
C ILE A 225 -18.43 1.85 -6.13
N CYS A 226 -19.55 1.19 -5.86
CA CYS A 226 -19.61 -0.21 -5.51
C CYS A 226 -19.91 -1.05 -6.76
N PHE A 227 -19.44 -2.30 -6.79
CA PHE A 227 -19.75 -3.25 -7.88
C PHE A 227 -20.15 -4.65 -7.39
N GLY A 228 -21.08 -5.27 -8.11
CA GLY A 228 -21.62 -6.60 -7.79
C GLY A 228 -20.76 -7.77 -8.28
N ALA A 229 -21.14 -8.99 -7.87
CA ALA A 229 -20.47 -10.22 -8.30
C ALA A 229 -20.58 -10.47 -9.82
N ASP A 230 -21.69 -10.07 -10.42
CA ASP A 230 -21.93 -10.09 -11.88
C ASP A 230 -20.89 -9.25 -12.65
N VAL A 231 -20.51 -8.09 -12.11
CA VAL A 231 -19.45 -7.25 -12.68
C VAL A 231 -18.10 -7.95 -12.62
N VAL A 232 -17.79 -8.62 -11.52
CA VAL A 232 -16.54 -9.40 -11.38
C VAL A 232 -16.49 -10.51 -12.42
N HIS A 233 -17.55 -11.32 -12.52
CA HIS A 233 -17.59 -12.43 -13.48
C HIS A 233 -17.46 -11.95 -14.92
N SER A 234 -18.27 -10.97 -15.32
CA SER A 234 -18.26 -10.42 -16.68
C SER A 234 -16.92 -9.78 -17.02
N THR A 235 -16.29 -9.06 -16.09
CA THR A 235 -14.98 -8.43 -16.30
C THR A 235 -13.88 -9.46 -16.42
N CYS A 236 -13.85 -10.48 -15.56
CA CYS A 236 -12.84 -11.53 -15.69
C CYS A 236 -12.93 -12.26 -17.04
N THR A 237 -14.14 -12.60 -17.49
CA THR A 237 -14.36 -13.20 -18.82
C THR A 237 -13.90 -12.26 -19.93
N ARG A 238 -14.33 -10.99 -19.90
CA ARG A 238 -14.02 -9.99 -20.93
C ARG A 238 -12.53 -9.67 -21.04
N LEU A 239 -11.82 -9.60 -19.91
CA LEU A 239 -10.38 -9.31 -19.88
C LEU A 239 -9.51 -10.57 -20.03
N GLY A 240 -10.11 -11.77 -20.05
CA GLY A 240 -9.38 -13.04 -20.14
C GLY A 240 -8.55 -13.39 -18.91
N VAL A 241 -8.92 -12.87 -17.74
CA VAL A 241 -8.25 -13.11 -16.45
C VAL A 241 -9.01 -14.12 -15.59
N ASP A 242 -8.30 -14.80 -14.70
CA ASP A 242 -8.86 -15.79 -13.78
C ASP A 242 -9.30 -15.20 -12.45
N LEU A 243 -8.66 -14.11 -12.04
CA LEU A 243 -8.79 -13.57 -10.70
C LEU A 243 -8.52 -12.08 -10.69
N ILE A 244 -9.30 -11.36 -9.90
CA ILE A 244 -9.00 -10.00 -9.46
C ILE A 244 -8.47 -10.06 -8.03
N VAL A 245 -7.37 -9.37 -7.75
CA VAL A 245 -6.82 -9.21 -6.39
C VAL A 245 -6.80 -7.74 -6.04
N ARG A 246 -7.33 -7.39 -4.87
CA ARG A 246 -7.46 -6.00 -4.42
C ARG A 246 -7.17 -5.84 -2.93
N ALA A 247 -7.22 -4.62 -2.40
CA ALA A 247 -6.92 -4.30 -1.01
C ALA A 247 -8.01 -3.38 -0.37
N HIS A 248 -7.67 -2.27 0.33
CA HIS A 248 -8.54 -1.12 0.70
C HIS A 248 -9.69 -1.37 1.70
N GLN A 249 -10.09 -2.62 1.89
CA GLN A 249 -11.10 -3.02 2.86
C GLN A 249 -10.48 -3.99 3.86
N VAL A 250 -10.61 -3.65 5.14
CA VAL A 250 -10.16 -4.49 6.25
C VAL A 250 -10.89 -5.83 6.18
N MET A 251 -10.14 -6.91 6.30
CA MET A 251 -10.67 -8.27 6.32
C MET A 251 -10.34 -8.91 7.67
N PRO A 252 -11.31 -9.47 8.41
CA PRO A 252 -11.06 -10.06 9.73
C PRO A 252 -9.93 -11.10 9.74
N SER A 253 -9.84 -11.93 8.70
CA SER A 253 -8.78 -12.93 8.53
C SER A 253 -7.59 -12.44 7.69
N GLY A 254 -7.47 -11.14 7.45
CA GLY A 254 -6.48 -10.52 6.56
C GLY A 254 -6.75 -10.71 5.06
N TYR A 255 -7.67 -11.60 4.68
CA TYR A 255 -8.16 -11.71 3.31
C TYR A 255 -9.63 -12.10 3.26
N GLY A 256 -10.29 -11.81 2.14
CA GLY A 256 -11.69 -12.13 1.87
C GLY A 256 -11.90 -12.62 0.44
N LEU A 257 -12.83 -13.55 0.25
CA LEU A 257 -13.18 -14.09 -1.07
C LEU A 257 -14.55 -13.56 -1.50
N PHE A 258 -14.66 -13.19 -2.77
CA PHE A 258 -15.90 -12.67 -3.36
C PHE A 258 -16.15 -13.28 -4.75
N ALA A 259 -17.41 -13.21 -5.22
CA ALA A 259 -17.83 -13.67 -6.55
C ALA A 259 -17.31 -15.07 -6.91
N ASN A 260 -17.65 -16.07 -6.09
CA ASN A 260 -17.20 -17.46 -6.24
C ASN A 260 -15.67 -17.58 -6.38
N LYS A 261 -14.93 -16.82 -5.56
CA LYS A 261 -13.46 -16.77 -5.51
C LYS A 261 -12.81 -16.17 -6.78
N ARG A 262 -13.57 -15.41 -7.58
CA ARG A 262 -13.04 -14.65 -8.74
C ARG A 262 -12.53 -13.26 -8.35
N LEU A 263 -12.74 -12.84 -7.10
CA LEU A 263 -12.10 -11.70 -6.49
C LEU A 263 -11.58 -12.06 -5.09
N VAL A 264 -10.38 -11.58 -4.76
CA VAL A 264 -9.77 -11.68 -3.44
C VAL A 264 -9.43 -10.29 -2.95
N THR A 265 -9.83 -9.95 -1.73
CA THR A 265 -9.33 -8.79 -1.01
C THR A 265 -8.22 -9.24 -0.06
N VAL A 266 -7.08 -8.52 -0.02
CA VAL A 266 -5.93 -8.77 0.85
C VAL A 266 -5.65 -7.51 1.67
N PHE A 267 -5.49 -7.66 2.97
CA PHE A 267 -5.17 -6.59 3.92
C PHE A 267 -4.01 -7.04 4.80
N SER A 268 -2.95 -6.24 4.91
CA SER A 268 -1.67 -6.68 5.47
C SER A 268 -1.24 -5.94 6.74
N ALA A 269 -2.12 -5.14 7.33
CA ALA A 269 -1.96 -4.50 8.63
C ALA A 269 -2.84 -5.18 9.69
N ALA A 270 -2.23 -5.75 10.74
CA ALA A 270 -2.97 -6.45 11.80
C ALA A 270 -3.47 -5.45 12.85
N SER A 271 -4.57 -5.77 13.54
CA SER A 271 -5.19 -4.91 14.56
C SER A 271 -5.50 -3.48 14.09
N TYR A 272 -5.70 -3.28 12.78
CA TYR A 272 -6.04 -1.99 12.21
C TYR A 272 -7.43 -1.54 12.64
N ASN A 273 -8.41 -2.45 12.59
CA ASN A 273 -9.70 -2.23 13.24
C ASN A 273 -9.60 -2.70 14.71
N VAL A 274 -9.48 -1.74 15.62
CA VAL A 274 -9.30 -1.98 17.07
C VAL A 274 -10.45 -2.79 17.67
N GLU A 275 -11.66 -2.70 17.11
CA GLU A 275 -12.83 -3.43 17.62
C GLU A 275 -12.87 -4.88 17.15
N GLN A 276 -12.39 -5.15 15.94
CA GLN A 276 -12.46 -6.47 15.30
C GLN A 276 -11.15 -7.27 15.40
N ASP A 277 -10.07 -6.61 15.83
CA ASP A 277 -8.72 -7.17 15.99
C ASP A 277 -8.30 -8.04 14.79
N ASN A 278 -8.42 -7.46 13.59
CA ASN A 278 -8.23 -8.19 12.34
C ASN A 278 -6.81 -8.77 12.23
N MET A 279 -6.71 -9.93 11.59
CA MET A 279 -5.41 -10.46 11.14
C MET A 279 -4.89 -9.68 9.92
N ALA A 280 -3.61 -9.82 9.65
CA ALA A 280 -3.01 -9.48 8.37
C ALA A 280 -2.77 -10.75 7.53
N ALA A 281 -2.82 -10.61 6.20
CA ALA A 281 -2.48 -11.69 5.29
C ALA A 281 -1.56 -11.22 4.16
N VAL A 282 -0.78 -12.15 3.62
CA VAL A 282 -0.06 -12.01 2.36
C VAL A 282 -0.45 -13.17 1.46
N MET A 283 -0.86 -12.86 0.23
CA MET A 283 -1.23 -13.85 -0.77
C MET A 283 -0.01 -14.26 -1.59
N ARG A 284 0.32 -15.55 -1.62
CA ARG A 284 1.44 -16.09 -2.38
C ARG A 284 0.94 -16.72 -3.67
N VAL A 285 1.55 -16.33 -4.79
CA VAL A 285 1.27 -16.91 -6.10
C VAL A 285 2.51 -17.65 -6.58
N SER A 286 2.43 -18.97 -6.68
CA SER A 286 3.53 -19.81 -7.16
C SER A 286 3.74 -19.71 -8.67
N LYS A 287 4.84 -20.30 -9.19
CA LYS A 287 5.11 -20.41 -10.64
C LYS A 287 3.97 -21.10 -11.42
N LYS A 288 3.25 -22.01 -10.76
CA LYS A 288 2.11 -22.77 -11.31
C LYS A 288 0.76 -22.08 -11.07
N LEU A 289 0.76 -20.82 -10.62
CA LEU A 289 -0.45 -20.07 -10.24
C LEU A 289 -1.27 -20.69 -9.09
N VAL A 290 -0.68 -21.61 -8.33
CA VAL A 290 -1.26 -22.06 -7.05
C VAL A 290 -1.17 -20.91 -6.06
N ILE A 291 -2.31 -20.60 -5.45
CA ILE A 291 -2.50 -19.53 -4.46
C ILE A 291 -2.46 -20.13 -3.06
N SER A 292 -1.70 -19.51 -2.16
CA SER A 292 -1.74 -19.77 -0.72
C SER A 292 -1.67 -18.47 0.06
N TYR A 293 -1.93 -18.51 1.36
CA TYR A 293 -1.91 -17.33 2.23
C TYR A 293 -0.97 -17.57 3.41
N VAL A 294 -0.23 -16.54 3.80
CA VAL A 294 0.49 -16.47 5.08
C VAL A 294 -0.25 -15.48 5.94
N LEU A 295 -0.67 -15.92 7.12
CA LEU A 295 -1.49 -15.13 8.05
C LEU A 295 -0.65 -14.66 9.23
N PHE A 296 -0.90 -13.44 9.67
CA PHE A 296 -0.21 -12.80 10.78
C PHE A 296 -1.26 -12.38 11.80
N ALA A 297 -1.22 -13.01 12.97
CA ALA A 297 -2.08 -12.62 14.08
C ALA A 297 -1.67 -11.24 14.62
N PRO A 298 -2.61 -10.50 15.21
CA PRO A 298 -2.34 -9.40 16.13
C PRO A 298 -1.15 -9.70 17.07
N PRO A 299 -0.23 -8.75 17.29
CA PRO A 299 0.78 -8.91 18.33
C PRO A 299 0.09 -9.04 19.70
N LEU A 300 0.63 -9.90 20.58
CA LEU A 300 0.02 -10.20 21.88
C LEU A 300 -0.06 -8.94 22.76
N ALA A 301 -1.09 -8.87 23.62
CA ALA A 301 -1.39 -7.70 24.45
C ALA A 301 -0.23 -7.19 25.32
N ALA A 302 0.72 -8.05 25.71
CA ALA A 302 1.93 -7.63 26.46
C ALA A 302 2.87 -6.73 25.62
N ASP A 303 2.88 -6.92 24.30
CA ASP A 303 3.60 -6.07 23.35
C ASP A 303 2.81 -4.79 23.03
N VAL A 304 1.47 -4.88 23.04
CA VAL A 304 0.54 -3.75 22.85
C VAL A 304 0.50 -2.80 24.05
N ILE A 305 0.59 -3.29 25.30
CA ILE A 305 0.62 -2.45 26.52
C ILE A 305 1.88 -1.58 26.54
N LYS A 306 3.03 -2.10 26.08
CA LYS A 306 4.24 -1.28 25.87
C LYS A 306 4.01 -0.20 24.80
N HIS A 307 3.30 -0.50 23.72
CA HIS A 307 2.93 0.46 22.67
C HIS A 307 1.87 1.49 23.11
N LYS A 308 0.87 1.12 23.93
CA LYS A 308 -0.15 2.04 24.46
C LYS A 308 0.40 3.00 25.52
N GLN A 309 1.31 2.55 26.38
CA GLN A 309 2.02 3.45 27.31
C GLN A 309 2.98 4.41 26.58
N ARG A 310 3.40 4.07 25.35
CA ARG A 310 4.23 4.93 24.47
C ARG A 310 3.39 5.99 23.74
N THR A 311 2.15 5.70 23.36
CA THR A 311 1.26 6.68 22.71
C THR A 311 0.65 7.66 23.71
N SER A 312 0.30 7.23 24.93
CA SER A 312 -0.22 8.13 25.96
C SER A 312 0.83 9.12 26.49
N LYS A 313 2.09 8.69 26.63
CA LYS A 313 3.21 9.59 27.02
C LYS A 313 3.55 10.66 25.97
N ARG A 314 3.12 10.50 24.71
CA ARG A 314 3.26 11.54 23.66
C ARG A 314 2.11 12.55 23.68
N HIS A 315 1.00 12.25 24.36
CA HIS A 315 -0.12 13.18 24.57
C HIS A 315 0.03 13.95 25.89
N ASP A 316 0.52 13.32 26.96
CA ASP A 316 0.65 13.97 28.27
C ASP A 316 1.89 14.88 28.41
N SER A 317 2.83 14.87 27.46
CA SER A 317 4.02 15.74 27.51
C SER A 317 3.86 17.06 26.72
N SER A 318 2.65 17.39 26.23
CA SER A 318 2.37 18.67 25.58
C SER A 318 1.57 19.66 26.44
N ASP A 319 1.19 19.28 27.66
CA ASP A 319 0.51 20.16 28.61
C ASP A 319 1.25 20.10 29.96
N ILE A 320 2.34 20.86 30.08
CA ILE A 320 2.91 21.50 31.28
C ILE A 320 4.25 22.06 30.81
N GLU A 321 4.24 23.29 30.30
CA GLU A 321 5.29 24.30 30.45
C GLU A 321 4.85 25.54 29.66
N ASP A 322 3.97 26.32 30.27
CA ASP A 322 4.04 27.78 30.21
C ASP A 322 3.32 28.31 31.46
N GLY A 323 4.03 29.20 32.17
CA GLY A 323 3.50 29.93 33.33
C GLY A 323 2.56 31.05 32.94
#